data_AF-Q8LM19-F1
#
_entry.id   AF-Q8LM19-F1
#
_cell.length_a   1.000
_cell.length_b   1.000
_cell.length_c   1.000
_cell.angle_alpha   90.00
_cell.angle_beta   90.00
_cell.angle_gamma   90.00
#
_symmetry.space_group_name_H-M   'P 1'
#
loop_
_entity.id
_entity.type
_entity.pdbx_description
1 polymer ?
#
loop_
_entity_poly.entity_id
_entity_poly.type
_entity_poly.pdbx_seq_one_letter_code
_entity_poly.pdbx_strand_id
1 'polypeptide(L)'
;MDYFGNMVLWAFPRMRVRDLLSSSYATVVGVISDAVARVDERYILSFINFGEVAAARTVLCPDLEVDSWLGFRFHELDFGCGPPCAFLPPDVPVEGILMIFVPSCAAKGGIEMFVALDDSHVKAFSQICYSMD
;
A
#
# COMPACT_ATOMS: atom_id res chain seq x y z
N MET A 1 20.74 18.99 -7.02
CA MET A 1 19.54 18.96 -7.88
C MET A 1 18.75 17.75 -7.45
N ASP A 2 17.50 17.96 -7.09
CA ASP A 2 16.60 16.87 -6.70
C ASP A 2 15.99 16.26 -7.97
N TYR A 3 15.79 14.95 -7.97
CA TYR A 3 15.19 14.24 -9.09
C TYR A 3 13.70 14.63 -9.22
N PHE A 4 13.27 14.96 -10.44
CA PHE A 4 11.88 15.26 -10.77
C PHE A 4 11.40 14.28 -11.84
N GLY A 5 10.59 13.30 -11.43
CA GLY A 5 10.07 12.24 -12.29
C GLY A 5 9.45 11.11 -11.48
N ASN A 6 9.01 10.05 -12.16
CA ASN A 6 8.44 8.87 -11.52
C ASN A 6 9.53 7.83 -11.26
N MET A 7 9.71 7.48 -9.99
CA MET A 7 10.52 6.33 -9.58
C MET A 7 9.66 5.41 -8.72
N VAL A 8 8.66 4.82 -9.37
CA VAL A 8 7.68 3.92 -8.74
C VAL A 8 7.78 2.55 -9.40
N LEU A 9 8.01 1.52 -8.60
CA LEU A 9 7.99 0.12 -9.00
C LEU A 9 7.20 -0.67 -7.96
N TRP A 10 6.62 -1.78 -8.38
CA TRP A 10 5.83 -2.65 -7.52
C TRP A 10 6.61 -3.88 -7.10
N ALA A 11 6.53 -4.21 -5.81
CA ALA A 11 6.88 -5.53 -5.30
C ALA A 11 5.64 -6.43 -5.35
N PHE A 12 5.80 -7.68 -5.83
CA PHE A 12 4.71 -8.63 -5.95
C PHE A 12 4.92 -9.84 -5.01
N PRO A 13 4.65 -9.71 -3.70
CA PRO A 13 4.57 -10.88 -2.82
C PRO A 13 3.42 -11.77 -3.27
N ARG A 14 3.62 -13.10 -3.21
CA ARG A 14 2.60 -14.08 -3.58
C ARG A 14 2.55 -15.19 -2.55
N MET A 15 1.34 -15.50 -2.10
CA MET A 15 1.06 -16.58 -1.17
C MET A 15 -0.29 -17.21 -1.52
N ARG A 16 -0.46 -18.51 -1.30
CA ARG A 16 -1.78 -19.14 -1.47
C ARG A 16 -2.66 -18.73 -0.31
N VAL A 17 -3.94 -18.44 -0.56
CA VAL A 17 -4.90 -18.03 0.47
C VAL A 17 -4.91 -18.98 1.66
N ARG A 18 -4.88 -20.30 1.41
CA ARG A 18 -4.84 -21.31 2.48
C ARG A 18 -3.60 -21.18 3.38
N ASP A 19 -2.44 -20.87 2.79
CA ASP A 19 -1.17 -20.78 3.49
C ASP A 19 -1.11 -19.44 4.23
N LEU A 20 -1.68 -18.38 3.66
CA LEU A 20 -1.85 -17.06 4.29
C LEU A 20 -2.69 -17.17 5.57
N LEU A 21 -3.85 -17.83 5.50
CA LEU A 21 -4.77 -17.98 6.63
C LEU A 21 -4.24 -18.92 7.72
N SER A 22 -3.32 -19.85 7.40
CA SER A 22 -2.72 -20.76 8.37
C SER A 22 -1.38 -20.29 8.93
N SER A 23 -0.82 -19.21 8.41
CA SER A 23 0.52 -18.73 8.76
C SER A 23 0.49 -17.71 9.88
N SER A 24 1.60 -17.61 10.62
CA SER A 24 1.82 -16.51 11.57
C SER A 24 2.04 -15.17 10.85
N TYR A 25 1.75 -14.05 11.51
CA TYR A 25 2.06 -12.72 10.99
C TYR A 25 3.54 -12.57 10.60
N ALA A 26 4.46 -13.13 11.38
CA ALA A 26 5.90 -13.07 11.08
C ALA A 26 6.23 -13.73 9.73
N THR A 27 5.57 -14.84 9.39
CA THR A 27 5.73 -15.51 8.11
C THR A 27 5.21 -14.65 6.96
N VAL A 28 4.03 -14.05 7.12
CA VAL A 28 3.42 -13.18 6.10
C VAL A 28 4.28 -11.93 5.87
N VAL A 29 4.73 -11.28 6.94
CA VAL A 29 5.65 -10.14 6.90
C VAL A 29 6.96 -10.53 6.22
N GLY A 30 7.50 -11.73 6.50
CA GLY A 30 8.69 -12.25 5.82
C GLY A 30 8.52 -12.31 4.31
N VAL A 31 7.40 -12.83 3.81
CA VAL A 31 7.14 -12.91 2.37
C VAL A 31 7.04 -11.52 1.71
N ILE A 32 6.45 -10.54 2.41
CA ILE A 32 6.39 -9.15 1.94
C ILE A 32 7.79 -8.54 1.91
N SER A 33 8.52 -8.66 3.02
CA SER A 33 9.90 -8.14 3.15
C SER A 33 10.82 -8.71 2.08
N ASP A 34 10.76 -10.02 1.84
CA ASP A 34 11.54 -10.69 0.81
C ASP A 34 11.16 -10.20 -0.60
N ALA A 35 9.87 -9.92 -0.84
CA ALA A 35 9.42 -9.37 -2.12
C ALA A 35 9.92 -7.95 -2.36
N VAL A 36 9.92 -7.10 -1.33
CA VAL A 36 10.46 -5.75 -1.38
C VAL A 36 11.97 -5.78 -1.58
N ALA A 37 12.68 -6.64 -0.85
CA ALA A 37 14.13 -6.78 -0.95
C ALA A 37 14.62 -7.25 -2.33
N ARG A 38 13.77 -7.96 -3.10
CA ARG A 38 14.06 -8.35 -4.48
C ARG A 38 13.98 -7.19 -5.48
N VAL A 39 13.37 -6.06 -5.13
CA VAL A 39 13.32 -4.86 -5.97
C VAL A 39 14.61 -4.05 -5.74
N ASP A 40 15.73 -4.65 -6.14
CA ASP A 40 17.06 -4.06 -6.01
C ASP A 40 17.49 -3.28 -7.27
N GLU A 41 18.69 -2.71 -7.26
CA GLU A 41 19.26 -1.99 -8.40
C GLU A 41 19.24 -2.82 -9.69
N ARG A 42 19.54 -4.12 -9.62
CA ARG A 42 19.57 -5.00 -10.79
C ARG A 42 18.18 -5.21 -11.35
N TYR A 43 17.20 -5.38 -10.49
CA TYR A 43 15.79 -5.48 -10.89
C TYR A 43 15.32 -4.19 -11.56
N ILE A 44 15.64 -3.02 -10.99
CA ILE A 44 15.27 -1.72 -11.55
C ILE A 44 15.89 -1.53 -12.95
N LEU A 45 17.19 -1.82 -13.10
CA LEU A 45 17.86 -1.75 -14.40
C LEU A 45 17.26 -2.74 -15.40
N SER A 46 16.91 -3.95 -14.96
CA SER A 46 16.22 -4.93 -15.80
C SER A 46 14.84 -4.44 -16.24
N PHE A 47 14.08 -3.79 -15.37
CA PHE A 47 12.78 -3.22 -15.69
C PHE A 47 12.88 -2.12 -16.75
N ILE A 48 13.87 -1.22 -16.60
CA ILE A 48 14.16 -0.18 -17.59
C ILE A 48 14.52 -0.80 -18.95
N ASN A 49 15.39 -1.81 -18.96
CA ASN A 49 15.83 -2.47 -20.18
C ASN A 49 14.72 -3.29 -20.86
N PHE A 50 13.78 -3.84 -20.10
CA PHE A 50 12.66 -4.64 -20.60
C PHE A 50 11.44 -3.78 -20.99
N GLY A 51 11.53 -2.45 -20.84
CA GLY A 51 10.43 -1.47 -20.73
C GLY A 51 9.37 -1.34 -21.82
N GLU A 52 9.14 -2.33 -22.69
CA GLU A 52 8.04 -2.32 -23.68
C GLU A 52 6.78 -3.10 -23.27
N VAL A 53 6.77 -3.89 -22.18
CA VAL A 53 5.66 -4.83 -21.89
C VAL A 53 5.12 -4.73 -20.46
N ALA A 54 5.06 -3.52 -19.89
CA ALA A 54 4.35 -3.30 -18.62
C ALA A 54 2.91 -2.87 -18.90
N ALA A 55 2.05 -3.83 -19.28
CA ALA A 55 0.62 -3.59 -19.32
C ALA A 55 0.12 -3.27 -17.91
N ALA A 56 -0.68 -2.20 -17.76
CA ALA A 56 -1.36 -1.88 -16.52
C ALA A 56 -2.18 -3.10 -16.07
N ARG A 57 -1.78 -3.73 -14.97
CA ARG A 57 -2.49 -4.88 -14.42
C ARG A 57 -3.59 -4.32 -13.52
N THR A 58 -4.83 -4.66 -13.84
CA THR A 58 -5.95 -4.45 -12.93
C THR A 58 -5.83 -5.41 -11.76
N VAL A 59 -5.70 -4.87 -10.56
CA VAL A 59 -5.74 -5.65 -9.32
C VAL A 59 -7.20 -5.83 -8.94
N LEU A 60 -7.66 -7.07 -8.98
CA LEU A 60 -9.00 -7.47 -8.58
C LEU A 60 -8.88 -8.66 -7.65
N CYS A 61 -9.91 -8.90 -6.84
CA CYS A 61 -9.99 -10.09 -6.01
C CYS A 61 -9.60 -11.36 -6.82
N PRO A 62 -8.64 -12.17 -6.34
CA PRO A 62 -8.09 -12.23 -4.97
C PRO A 62 -6.83 -11.37 -4.72
N ASP A 63 -6.34 -10.62 -5.69
CA ASP A 63 -5.16 -9.77 -5.55
C ASP A 63 -5.53 -8.44 -4.83
N LEU A 64 -4.55 -7.84 -4.13
CA LEU A 64 -4.69 -6.57 -3.40
C LEU A 64 -3.50 -5.67 -3.71
N GLU A 65 -3.77 -4.39 -3.94
CA GLU A 65 -2.76 -3.34 -4.09
C GLU A 65 -2.75 -2.43 -2.85
N VAL A 66 -1.54 -2.14 -2.37
CA VAL A 66 -1.30 -1.44 -1.11
C VAL A 66 -0.34 -0.29 -1.36
N ASP A 67 -0.81 0.91 -1.07
CA ASP A 67 -0.05 2.15 -1.22
C ASP A 67 0.26 2.76 0.16
N SER A 68 1.53 3.06 0.39
CA SER A 68 1.97 3.70 1.62
C SER A 68 2.30 5.16 1.36
N TRP A 69 1.46 6.05 1.89
CA TRP A 69 1.68 7.50 1.87
C TRP A 69 2.39 7.98 3.15
N LEU A 70 2.81 7.06 4.01
CA LEU A 70 3.53 7.35 5.26
C LEU A 70 4.89 8.01 5.04
N GLY A 71 5.52 7.80 3.88
CA GLY A 71 6.80 8.42 3.53
C GLY A 71 6.67 9.88 3.06
N PHE A 72 5.46 10.33 2.75
CA PHE A 72 5.24 11.71 2.33
C PHE A 72 5.20 12.65 3.53
N ARG A 73 5.99 13.73 3.45
CA ARG A 73 6.15 14.72 4.52
C ARG A 73 5.04 15.76 4.48
N PHE A 74 3.78 15.32 4.52
CA PHE A 74 2.62 16.23 4.43
C PHE A 74 2.57 17.24 5.57
N HIS A 75 3.10 16.90 6.74
CA HIS A 75 3.15 17.79 7.91
C HIS A 75 4.09 18.99 7.71
N GLU A 76 4.98 18.94 6.73
CA GLU A 76 5.89 20.05 6.38
C GLU A 76 5.22 21.04 5.41
N LEU A 77 4.03 20.73 4.87
CA LEU A 77 3.32 21.61 3.96
C LEU A 77 2.64 22.75 4.76
N ASP A 78 3.20 23.94 4.69
CA ASP A 78 2.63 25.15 5.29
C ASP A 78 2.64 26.31 4.30
N PHE A 79 1.44 26.80 3.95
CA PHE A 79 1.25 27.98 3.09
C PHE A 79 1.21 29.30 3.88
N GLY A 80 1.54 29.28 5.17
CA GLY A 80 1.48 30.41 6.11
C GLY A 80 0.30 30.35 7.10
N CYS A 81 -0.45 29.25 7.11
CA CYS A 81 -1.62 29.06 7.96
C CYS A 81 -1.47 27.86 8.92
N GLY A 82 -0.27 27.26 8.99
CA GLY A 82 0.00 26.04 9.72
C GLY A 82 -0.16 24.78 8.86
N PRO A 83 0.21 23.61 9.40
CA PRO A 83 0.17 22.33 8.70
C PRO A 83 -1.27 21.85 8.44
N PRO A 84 -1.48 20.97 7.45
CA PRO A 84 -2.80 20.43 7.13
C PRO A 84 -3.39 19.63 8.31
N CYS A 85 -4.70 19.79 8.50
CA CYS A 85 -5.45 19.08 9.55
C CYS A 85 -5.94 17.68 9.13
N ALA A 86 -5.96 17.39 7.82
CA ALA A 86 -6.31 16.10 7.27
C ALA A 86 -5.68 15.96 5.87
N PHE A 87 -5.38 14.72 5.48
CA PHE A 87 -5.01 14.36 4.12
C PHE A 87 -5.80 13.13 3.74
N LEU A 88 -6.58 13.22 2.66
CA LEU A 88 -7.52 12.18 2.26
C LEU A 88 -7.25 11.79 0.81
N PRO A 89 -7.18 10.48 0.50
CA PRO A 89 -7.16 10.06 -0.89
C PRO A 89 -8.50 10.41 -1.56
N PRO A 90 -8.50 10.64 -2.89
CA PRO A 90 -9.75 10.76 -3.63
C PRO A 90 -10.56 9.47 -3.52
N ASP A 91 -11.89 9.57 -3.63
CA ASP A 91 -12.77 8.40 -3.60
C ASP A 91 -12.51 7.54 -4.86
N VAL A 92 -12.00 6.31 -4.66
CA VAL A 92 -11.73 5.34 -5.72
C VAL A 92 -12.68 4.16 -5.51
N PRO A 93 -13.86 4.13 -6.17
CA PRO A 93 -14.93 3.19 -5.88
C PRO A 93 -14.71 1.84 -6.57
N VAL A 94 -13.51 1.26 -6.46
CA VAL A 94 -13.21 -0.06 -7.05
C VAL A 94 -12.65 -1.00 -6.00
N GLU A 95 -13.39 -2.06 -5.73
CA GLU A 95 -13.01 -3.11 -4.78
C GLU A 95 -11.64 -3.73 -5.13
N GLY A 96 -10.79 -3.88 -4.11
CA GLY A 96 -9.50 -4.55 -4.23
C GLY A 96 -8.39 -3.72 -4.86
N ILE A 97 -8.70 -2.51 -5.35
CA ILE A 97 -7.73 -1.70 -6.09
C ILE A 97 -6.78 -0.90 -5.20
N LEU A 98 -7.15 -0.46 -4.00
CA LEU A 98 -6.22 0.33 -3.19
C LEU A 98 -6.52 0.27 -1.69
N MET A 99 -5.56 -0.25 -0.94
CA MET A 99 -5.44 -0.03 0.50
C MET A 99 -4.38 1.04 0.74
N ILE A 100 -4.79 2.23 1.20
CA ILE A 100 -3.92 3.40 1.37
C ILE A 100 -3.66 3.63 2.85
N PHE A 101 -2.39 3.67 3.23
CA PHE A 101 -1.95 4.09 4.56
C PHE A 101 -1.54 5.56 4.55
N VAL A 102 -2.23 6.37 5.35
CA VAL A 102 -1.98 7.81 5.49
C VAL A 102 -1.57 8.11 6.93
N PRO A 103 -0.56 8.97 7.16
CA PRO A 103 -0.23 9.38 8.52
C PRO A 103 -1.36 10.24 9.09
N SER A 104 -1.84 9.91 10.30
CA SER A 104 -2.89 10.70 10.94
C SER A 104 -2.37 12.07 11.36
N CYS A 105 -3.16 13.11 11.08
CA CYS A 105 -2.87 14.47 11.54
C CYS A 105 -3.29 14.72 13.01
N ALA A 106 -3.81 13.70 13.70
CA ALA A 106 -4.23 13.81 15.09
C ALA A 106 -3.04 13.97 16.05
N ALA A 107 -3.24 14.73 17.14
CA ALA A 107 -2.20 15.02 18.13
C ALA A 107 -1.59 13.78 18.81
N LYS A 108 -2.29 12.64 18.81
CA LYS A 108 -1.80 11.36 19.36
C LYS A 108 -0.89 10.61 18.39
N GLY A 109 -0.77 11.09 17.15
CA GLY A 109 -0.23 10.30 16.04
C GLY A 109 -1.13 9.12 15.69
N GLY A 110 -0.80 8.45 14.59
CA GLY A 110 -1.54 7.26 14.14
C GLY A 110 -1.38 7.03 12.65
N ILE A 111 -1.96 5.93 12.19
CA ILE A 111 -2.07 5.60 10.77
C ILE A 111 -3.56 5.44 10.47
N GLU A 112 -4.02 6.17 9.47
CA GLU A 112 -5.35 6.02 8.89
C GLU A 112 -5.24 5.09 7.68
N MET A 113 -6.20 4.16 7.57
CA MET A 113 -6.24 3.16 6.52
C MET A 113 -7.53 3.34 5.73
N PHE A 114 -7.39 3.61 4.43
CA PHE A 114 -8.51 3.68 3.49
C PHE A 114 -8.53 2.39 2.68
N VAL A 115 -9.69 1.73 2.60
CA VAL A 115 -9.84 0.46 1.88
C VAL A 115 -11.17 0.44 1.15
N ALA A 116 -11.15 0.03 -0.12
CA ALA A 116 -12.35 -0.21 -0.92
C ALA A 116 -12.68 -1.71 -0.93
N LEU A 117 -13.83 -2.08 -0.39
CA LEU A 117 -14.32 -3.46 -0.27
C LEU A 117 -15.77 -3.55 -0.77
N ASP A 118 -16.18 -4.70 -1.30
CA ASP A 118 -17.61 -4.98 -1.52
C ASP A 118 -18.35 -5.07 -0.18
N ASP A 119 -19.62 -4.65 -0.18
CA ASP A 119 -20.48 -4.62 1.00
C ASP A 119 -20.55 -5.98 1.72
N SER A 120 -20.46 -7.09 0.98
CA SER A 120 -20.45 -8.44 1.55
C SER A 120 -19.19 -8.73 2.39
N HIS A 121 -18.06 -8.09 2.08
CA HIS A 121 -16.78 -8.28 2.75
C HIS A 121 -16.58 -7.32 3.93
N VAL A 122 -17.22 -6.16 3.93
CA VAL A 122 -17.08 -5.12 4.99
C VAL A 122 -17.31 -5.68 6.39
N LYS A 123 -18.37 -6.49 6.56
CA LYS A 123 -18.71 -7.07 7.87
C LYS A 123 -17.65 -8.03 8.38
N ALA A 124 -17.12 -8.89 7.50
CA ALA A 124 -16.05 -9.82 7.84
C ALA A 124 -14.76 -9.08 8.16
N PHE A 125 -14.41 -8.08 7.33
CA PHE A 125 -13.22 -7.24 7.54
C PHE A 125 -13.24 -6.53 8.89
N SER A 126 -14.38 -5.94 9.28
CA SER A 126 -14.52 -5.28 10.58
C SER A 126 -14.31 -6.21 11.77
N GLN A 127 -14.60 -7.51 11.63
CA GLN A 127 -14.39 -8.49 12.70
C GLN A 127 -12.92 -8.91 12.83
N ILE A 128 -12.22 -9.08 11.71
CA ILE A 128 -10.81 -9.53 11.70
C ILE A 128 -9.80 -8.38 11.88
N CYS A 129 -10.16 -7.15 11.52
CA CYS A 129 -9.21 -6.02 11.56
C CYS A 129 -8.73 -5.67 12.99
N TYR A 130 -9.49 -6.09 14.02
CA TYR A 130 -9.15 -5.84 15.43
C TYR A 130 -8.56 -7.07 16.13
N SER A 131 -8.45 -8.22 15.47
CA SER A 131 -7.79 -9.39 16.06
C SER A 131 -6.28 -9.22 15.99
N MET A 132 -5.63 -9.24 17.15
CA MET A 132 -4.18 -9.29 17.30
C MET A 132 -3.83 -10.58 18.03
N ASP A 133 -3.88 -11.70 17.32
CA ASP A 133 -3.39 -12.99 17.85
C ASP A 133 -1.86 -13.11 17.72
#